data_AF-A0A6B3EHK2-F1
#
_entry.id   AF-A0A6B3EHK2-F1
#
_cell.length_a   1.000
_cell.length_b   1.000
_cell.length_c   1.000
_cell.angle_alpha   90.00
_cell.angle_beta   90.00
_cell.angle_gamma   90.00
#
_symmetry.space_group_name_H-M   'P 1'
#
loop_
_entity.id
_entity.type
_entity.pdbx_description
1 polymer ?
#
loop_
_entity_poly.entity_id
_entity_poly.type
_entity_poly.pdbx_seq_one_letter_code
_entity_poly.pdbx_strand_id
1 'polypeptide(L)' 'ATPYTVRARDYPTVSAPVTWEEVERCADPEELVVLAQDIPSRLEEHGELLAPLVAGEGAGELP' A
#
# COMPACT_ATOMS: atom_id res chain seq x y z
N ALA A 1 10.57 -4.66 4.53
CA ALA A 1 9.34 -4.89 5.33
C ALA A 1 8.33 -5.53 4.40
N THR A 2 7.56 -6.52 4.85
CA THR A 2 6.53 -7.13 3.99
C THR A 2 5.27 -6.24 3.98
N PRO A 3 4.39 -6.36 2.97
CA PRO A 3 3.12 -5.63 2.96
C PRO A 3 2.35 -5.81 4.27
N TYR A 4 1.68 -4.75 4.71
CA TYR A 4 0.87 -4.68 5.93
C TYR A 4 1.62 -4.84 7.26
N THR A 5 2.96 -4.84 7.26
CA THR A 5 3.73 -4.82 8.51
C THR A 5 3.63 -3.47 9.22
N VAL A 6 3.24 -3.49 10.49
CA VAL A 6 3.34 -2.33 11.39
C VAL A 6 4.81 -2.04 11.66
N ARG A 7 5.16 -0.75 11.72
CA ARG A 7 6.53 -0.28 11.97
C ARG A 7 6.71 0.08 13.44
N ALA A 8 7.84 -0.33 14.02
CA ALA A 8 8.25 0.09 15.35
C ALA A 8 8.73 1.55 15.32
N ARG A 9 7.78 2.49 15.37
CA ARG A 9 7.95 3.95 15.38
C ARG A 9 6.99 4.57 16.40
N ASP A 10 7.10 5.88 16.63
CA ASP A 10 6.27 6.62 17.59
C ASP A 10 4.77 6.51 17.30
N TYR A 11 4.40 6.34 16.03
CA TYR A 11 3.05 6.08 15.58
C TYR A 11 2.96 4.70 14.91
N PRO A 12 1.80 4.01 15.01
CA PRO A 12 1.60 2.66 14.46
C PRO A 12 1.40 2.70 12.93
N THR A 13 2.39 3.24 12.22
CA THR A 13 2.42 3.31 10.75
C THR A 13 2.55 1.91 10.14
N VAL A 14 2.02 1.73 8.93
CA VAL A 14 1.99 0.45 8.21
C VAL A 14 2.72 0.56 6.87
N SER A 15 3.44 -0.49 6.49
CA SER A 15 3.93 -0.68 5.10
C SER A 15 2.77 -1.06 4.18
N ALA A 16 1.80 -0.15 4.02
CA ALA A 16 0.57 -0.39 3.28
C ALA A 16 0.80 -0.26 1.76
N PRO A 17 0.22 -1.15 0.93
CA PRO A 17 0.11 -0.91 -0.50
C PRO A 17 -0.68 0.36 -0.80
N VAL A 18 -0.25 1.09 -1.83
CA VAL A 18 -0.90 2.30 -2.35
C VAL A 18 -1.06 2.19 -3.85
N THR A 19 -1.99 2.94 -4.41
CA THR A 19 -2.23 3.06 -5.85
C THR A 19 -1.18 3.96 -6.50
N TRP A 20 -0.99 3.83 -7.82
CA TRP A 20 -0.14 4.75 -8.58
C TRP A 20 -0.70 6.17 -8.58
N GLU A 21 -2.02 6.32 -8.60
CA GLU A 21 -2.70 7.61 -8.56
C GLU A 21 -2.42 8.37 -7.25
N GLU A 22 -2.35 7.67 -6.11
CA GLU A 22 -1.91 8.26 -4.83
C GLU A 22 -0.45 8.72 -4.89
N VAL A 23 0.43 7.95 -5.52
CA VAL A 23 1.84 8.33 -5.69
C VAL A 23 1.99 9.57 -6.58
N GLU A 24 1.23 9.64 -7.68
CA GLU A 24 1.26 10.76 -8.62
C GLU A 24 0.72 12.06 -8.02
N ARG A 25 -0.26 11.97 -7.12
CA ARG A 25 -0.86 13.13 -6.44
C ARG A 25 -0.10 13.60 -5.21
N CYS A 26 0.75 12.74 -4.65
CA CYS A 26 1.51 13.02 -3.44
C CYS A 26 2.42 14.24 -3.64
N ALA A 27 2.14 15.32 -2.91
CA ALA A 27 2.97 16.52 -2.91
C ALA A 27 3.92 16.56 -1.69
N ASP A 28 3.56 15.87 -0.61
CA ASP A 28 4.33 15.72 0.63
C ASP A 28 4.37 14.24 1.06
N PRO A 29 5.55 13.66 1.35
CA PRO A 29 5.67 12.29 1.85
C PRO A 29 4.77 11.95 3.06
N GLU A 30 4.40 12.93 3.89
CA GLU A 30 3.48 12.72 5.01
C GLU A 30 2.07 12.31 4.55
N GLU A 31 1.66 12.65 3.33
CA GLU A 31 0.37 12.25 2.75
C GLU A 31 0.26 10.74 2.50
N LEU A 32 1.40 10.03 2.42
CA LEU A 32 1.47 8.59 2.25
C LEU A 32 1.70 7.83 3.57
N VAL A 33 1.55 8.51 4.71
CA VAL A 33 1.58 7.86 6.02
C VAL A 33 0.24 7.19 6.30
N VAL A 34 0.24 5.86 6.31
CA VAL A 34 -0.93 5.05 6.65
C VAL A 34 -0.78 4.50 8.06
N LEU A 35 -1.77 4.72 8.93
CA LEU A 35 -1.82 4.16 10.27
C LEU A 35 -2.55 2.82 10.29
N ALA A 36 -2.27 2.01 11.31
CA ALA A 36 -2.88 0.70 11.46
C ALA A 36 -4.42 0.76 11.49
N GLN A 37 -5.00 1.83 12.05
CA GLN A 37 -6.46 1.99 12.08
C GLN A 37 -7.09 2.34 10.73
N ASP A 38 -6.32 2.79 9.74
CA ASP A 38 -6.84 3.23 8.45
C ASP A 38 -7.02 2.05 7.48
N ILE A 39 -6.36 0.92 7.75
CA ILE A 39 -6.32 -0.25 6.86
C ILE A 39 -7.73 -0.80 6.53
N PRO A 40 -8.67 -0.97 7.47
CA PRO A 40 -10.00 -1.46 7.15
C PRO A 40 -10.71 -0.59 6.10
N SER A 41 -10.73 0.73 6.28
CA SER A 41 -11.37 1.65 5.33
C SER A 41 -10.68 1.64 3.96
N ARG A 42 -9.35 1.52 3.93
CA ARG A 42 -8.61 1.40 2.66
C ARG A 42 -8.95 0.12 1.91
N LEU A 43 -9.09 -1.00 2.62
CA LEU A 43 -9.50 -2.27 2.00
C LEU A 43 -10.94 -2.20 1.48
N GLU A 44 -11.84 -1.47 2.16
CA GLU A 44 -13.19 -1.23 1.67
C GLU A 44 -13.21 -0.35 0.41
N GLU A 45 -12.36 0.68 0.35
CA GLU A 45 -12.30 1.62 -0.77
C GLU A 45 -11.62 1.05 -2.01
N HIS A 46 -10.47 0.38 -1.83
CA HIS A 46 -9.60 -0.04 -2.93
C HIS A 46 -9.59 -1.55 -3.17
N GLY A 47 -10.11 -2.35 -2.24
CA GLY A 47 -9.90 -3.79 -2.23
C GLY A 47 -8.45 -4.18 -1.91
N GLU A 48 -8.07 -5.40 -2.29
CA GLU A 48 -6.70 -5.90 -2.11
C GLU A 48 -5.83 -5.54 -3.33
N LEU A 49 -5.04 -4.48 -3.18
CA LEU A 49 -4.22 -3.92 -4.27
C LEU A 49 -3.13 -4.87 -4.78
N LEU A 50 -2.62 -5.78 -3.96
CA LEU A 50 -1.57 -6.71 -4.39
C LEU A 50 -2.11 -8.04 -4.93
N ALA A 51 -3.43 -8.24 -4.99
CA ALA A 51 -4.01 -9.49 -5.51
C ALA A 51 -3.52 -9.86 -6.92
N PRO A 52 -3.45 -8.94 -7.91
CA PRO A 52 -2.94 -9.25 -9.25
C PRO A 52 -1.47 -9.69 -9.25
N LEU A 53 -0.65 -9.10 -8.38
CA LEU A 53 0.76 -9.45 -8.24
C LEU A 53 0.93 -10.90 -7.75
N VAL A 54 0.12 -11.31 -6.78
CA VAL A 54 0.12 -12.69 -6.26
C VAL A 54 -0.43 -13.68 -7.29
N ALA A 55 -1.42 -13.27 -8.08
CA ALA A 55 -1.98 -14.06 -9.17
C ALA A 55 -1.04 -14.15 -10.39
N GLY A 56 0.03 -13.34 -10.44
CA GLY A 56 0.94 -13.26 -11.59
C GLY A 56 0.35 -12.55 -12.80
N GLU A 57 -0.71 -11.77 -12.60
CA GLU A 57 -1.39 -11.02 -13.65
C GLU A 57 -0.53 -9.85 -14.13
N GLY A 58 -0.46 -9.65 -15.46
CA GLY A 58 0.30 -8.56 -16.05
C GLY A 58 1.82 -8.70 -15.94
N ALA A 59 2.33 -9.86 -15.50
CA ALA A 59 3.77 -10.13 -15.51
C ALA A 59 4.29 -10.17 -16.96
N GLY A 60 5.34 -9.39 -17.25
CA GLY A 60 6.04 -9.43 -18.53
C GLY A 60 7.01 -10.61 -18.61
N GLU A 61 7.35 -11.03 -19.83
CA GLU A 61 8.41 -12.00 -20.05
C GLU A 61 9.78 -11.34 -19.84
N LEU A 62 10.65 -12.03 -19.11
CA LEU A 62 12.04 -11.61 -18.95
C LEU A 62 12.87 -12.14 -20.13
N PRO A 63 13.89 -11.40 -20.60
CA PRO A 63 14.82 -11.84 -21.65
C PRO A 63 15.57 -13.14 -21.34
#